data_AF-A0A8B6FWU8-F1
#
_entry.id   AF-A0A8B6FWU8-F1
#
_cell.length_a   1.000
_cell.length_b   1.000
_cell.length_c   1.000
_cell.angle_alpha   90.00
_cell.angle_beta   90.00
_cell.angle_gamma   90.00
#
_symmetry.space_group_name_H-M   'P 1'
#
loop_
_entity.id
_entity.type
_entity.pdbx_description
1 polymer ?
#
loop_
_entity_poly.entity_id
_entity_poly.type
_entity_poly.pdbx_seq_one_letter_code
_entity_poly.pdbx_strand_id
1 'polypeptide(L)'
;MSPIGRPRGYGGIAILYRKSVSSMFSQLPDGNNKVQAIEISTTGNPTCLINVYHPSRGTDSGHDAYRAALDNLKEIILKYQDTHSIMIAGDFNASFIIHYKDPQDELLNNFVKRMD
;
A
#
# COMPACT_ATOMS: atom_id res chain seq x y z
N MET A 1 26.01 24.09 19.83
CA MET A 1 24.55 23.83 19.73
C MET A 1 24.35 22.79 18.65
N SER A 2 23.95 21.57 19.02
CA SER A 2 23.50 20.57 18.05
C SER A 2 22.16 21.04 17.47
N PRO A 3 21.89 20.84 16.16
CA PRO A 3 20.61 21.23 15.60
C PRO A 3 19.48 20.50 16.33
N ILE A 4 18.42 21.25 16.68
CA ILE A 4 17.17 20.69 17.22
C ILE A 4 16.65 19.71 16.16
N GLY A 5 16.85 18.42 16.38
CA GLY A 5 16.34 17.37 15.51
C GLY A 5 14.83 17.48 15.46
N ARG A 6 14.26 17.79 14.30
CA ARG A 6 12.81 17.60 14.10
C ARG A 6 12.54 16.12 14.40
N PRO A 7 11.58 15.78 15.28
CA PRO A 7 11.18 14.39 15.43
C PRO A 7 10.81 13.89 14.03
N ARG A 8 11.41 12.76 13.62
CA ARG A 8 11.04 12.15 12.35
C ARG A 8 9.56 11.81 12.44
N GLY A 9 8.74 12.44 11.59
CA GLY A 9 7.36 12.02 11.43
C GLY A 9 7.35 10.56 11.01
N TYR A 10 6.54 9.74 11.67
CA TYR A 10 6.32 8.37 11.21
C TYR A 10 5.50 8.48 9.92
N GLY A 11 6.12 8.06 8.80
CA GLY A 11 5.62 8.33 7.45
C GLY A 11 4.12 8.11 7.28
N GLY A 12 3.49 9.03 6.56
CA GLY A 12 2.07 9.00 6.22
C GLY A 12 1.92 8.98 4.70
N ILE A 13 1.19 8.01 4.20
CA ILE A 13 0.67 8.04 2.84
C ILE A 13 -0.48 9.03 2.76
N ALA A 14 -0.63 9.65 1.59
CA ALA A 14 -1.75 10.54 1.31
C ALA A 14 -2.23 10.29 -0.11
N ILE A 15 -3.55 10.39 -0.31
CA ILE A 15 -4.15 10.40 -1.63
C ILE A 15 -4.72 11.79 -1.87
N LEU A 16 -4.26 12.43 -2.93
CA LEU A 16 -4.69 13.76 -3.34
C LEU A 16 -5.58 13.63 -4.58
N TYR A 17 -6.73 14.29 -4.57
CA TYR A 17 -7.63 14.36 -5.70
C TYR A 17 -8.14 15.78 -5.89
N ARG A 18 -8.61 16.08 -7.11
CA ARG A 18 -9.14 17.41 -7.43
C ARG A 18 -10.46 17.63 -6.69
N LYS A 19 -10.67 18.83 -6.14
CA LYS A 19 -11.92 19.19 -5.44
C LYS A 19 -13.17 18.98 -6.33
N SER A 20 -13.05 19.19 -7.64
CA SER A 20 -14.15 19.01 -8.59
C SER A 20 -14.70 17.59 -8.67
N VAL A 21 -13.95 16.60 -8.20
CA VAL A 21 -14.35 15.18 -8.20
C VAL A 21 -14.55 14.63 -6.80
N SER A 22 -14.49 15.46 -5.74
CA SER A 22 -14.49 14.99 -4.35
C SER A 22 -15.71 14.15 -3.98
N SER A 23 -16.87 14.40 -4.58
CA SER A 23 -18.09 13.61 -4.36
C SER A 23 -18.00 12.17 -4.87
N MET A 24 -17.01 11.87 -5.71
CA MET A 24 -16.75 10.51 -6.21
C MET A 24 -15.86 9.70 -5.27
N PHE A 25 -15.25 10.33 -4.26
CA PHE A 25 -14.29 9.66 -3.39
C PHE A 25 -14.90 9.48 -2.00
N SER A 26 -14.82 8.26 -1.49
CA SER A 26 -15.13 7.95 -0.10
C SER A 26 -13.97 7.18 0.53
N GLN A 27 -13.73 7.42 1.82
CA GLN A 27 -12.69 6.68 2.54
C GLN A 27 -13.22 5.31 2.92
N LEU A 28 -12.46 4.26 2.61
CA LEU A 28 -12.74 2.93 3.14
C LEU A 28 -12.16 2.81 4.55
N PRO A 29 -12.84 2.11 5.49
CA PRO A 29 -12.42 2.05 6.88
C PRO A 29 -11.17 1.18 7.10
N ASP A 30 -10.80 0.37 6.11
CA ASP A 30 -9.70 -0.58 6.19
C ASP A 30 -8.34 0.03 5.83
N GLY A 31 -7.28 -0.59 6.36
CA GLY A 31 -5.91 -0.15 6.18
C GLY A 31 -5.25 0.30 7.48
N ASN A 32 -4.08 0.91 7.35
CA ASN A 32 -3.27 1.42 8.43
C ASN A 32 -2.40 2.60 7.92
N ASN A 33 -1.36 2.98 8.67
CA ASN A 33 -0.45 4.06 8.29
C ASN A 33 0.43 3.76 7.05
N LYS A 34 0.42 2.52 6.53
CA LYS A 34 1.21 2.03 5.39
C LYS A 34 0.36 1.59 4.20
N VAL A 35 -0.93 1.32 4.42
CA VAL A 35 -1.87 0.89 3.38
C VAL A 35 -3.17 1.67 3.58
N GLN A 36 -3.58 2.49 2.60
CA GLN A 36 -4.80 3.29 2.65
C GLN A 36 -5.67 2.93 1.46
N ALA A 37 -6.93 2.59 1.72
CA ALA A 37 -7.91 2.33 0.68
C ALA A 37 -8.94 3.46 0.59
N ILE A 38 -9.30 3.83 -0.62
CA ILE A 38 -10.44 4.71 -0.91
C ILE A 38 -11.28 4.08 -2.01
N GLU A 39 -12.57 4.35 -1.95
CA GLU A 39 -13.50 4.02 -3.03
C GLU A 39 -13.60 5.22 -3.97
N ILE A 40 -13.58 4.93 -5.27
CA ILE A 40 -13.85 5.88 -6.33
C ILE A 40 -15.11 5.40 -7.04
N SER A 41 -16.22 6.12 -6.87
CA SER A 41 -17.46 5.83 -7.57
C SER A 41 -17.27 6.01 -9.07
N THR A 42 -17.57 4.97 -9.85
CA THR A 42 -17.53 4.98 -11.32
C THR A 42 -18.91 4.61 -11.86
N THR A 43 -19.15 4.85 -13.15
CA THR A 43 -20.35 4.34 -13.84
C THR A 43 -20.19 2.84 -14.09
N GLY A 44 -20.34 2.03 -13.05
CA GLY A 44 -20.10 0.58 -13.08
C GLY A 44 -19.72 0.06 -11.70
N ASN A 45 -18.77 -0.88 -11.66
CA ASN A 45 -18.19 -1.32 -10.39
C ASN A 45 -17.29 -0.22 -9.82
N PRO A 46 -17.51 0.22 -8.58
CA PRO A 46 -16.64 1.21 -7.94
C PRO A 46 -15.19 0.71 -7.93
N THR A 47 -14.24 1.64 -8.01
CA THR A 47 -12.81 1.29 -7.93
C THR A 47 -12.33 1.41 -6.50
N CYS A 48 -11.73 0.35 -5.96
CA CYS A 48 -10.98 0.42 -4.71
C CYS A 48 -9.53 0.78 -5.05
N LEU A 49 -9.14 2.03 -4.80
CA LEU A 49 -7.75 2.48 -4.93
C LEU A 49 -7.03 2.27 -3.61
N ILE A 50 -6.04 1.39 -3.62
CA ILE A 50 -5.19 1.08 -2.47
C ILE A 50 -3.82 1.73 -2.69
N ASN A 51 -3.49 2.71 -1.86
CA ASN A 51 -2.17 3.35 -1.83
C ASN A 51 -1.29 2.66 -0.78
N VAL A 52 -0.09 2.25 -1.17
CA VAL A 52 0.85 1.54 -0.30
C VAL A 52 2.15 2.32 -0.12
N TYR A 53 2.73 2.21 1.07
CA TYR A 53 4.11 2.58 1.33
C TYR A 53 4.74 1.55 2.26
N HIS A 54 5.33 0.52 1.67
CA HIS A 54 5.86 -0.60 2.44
C HIS A 54 7.20 -0.28 3.11
N PRO A 55 7.57 -1.01 4.19
CA PRO A 55 8.84 -0.83 4.87
C PRO A 55 10.04 -0.90 3.92
N SER A 56 10.98 0.05 4.09
CA SER A 56 12.24 0.07 3.34
C SER A 56 13.20 -1.04 3.79
N ARG A 57 14.12 -1.39 2.89
CA ARG A 57 15.23 -2.33 3.15
C ARG A 57 16.13 -1.89 4.31
N GLY A 58 16.84 -2.84 4.90
CA GLY A 58 17.95 -2.58 5.83
C GLY A 58 17.56 -2.21 7.26
N THR A 59 16.34 -2.54 7.68
CA THR A 59 15.92 -2.45 9.10
C THR A 59 15.94 -3.85 9.72
N ASP A 60 16.39 -3.99 10.97
CA ASP A 60 16.56 -5.31 11.63
C ASP A 60 15.26 -6.12 11.72
N SER A 61 14.11 -5.43 11.74
CA SER A 61 12.76 -6.02 11.71
C SER A 61 12.07 -5.88 10.35
N GLY A 62 12.80 -5.50 9.30
CA GLY A 62 12.25 -5.06 8.03
C GLY A 62 11.45 -6.11 7.30
N HIS A 63 11.88 -7.38 7.34
CA HIS A 63 11.21 -8.48 6.63
C HIS A 63 9.86 -8.85 7.27
N ASP A 64 9.79 -8.94 8.59
CA ASP A 64 8.54 -9.26 9.29
C ASP A 64 7.52 -8.12 9.14
N ALA A 65 7.99 -6.87 9.29
CA ALA A 65 7.16 -5.69 9.05
C ALA A 65 6.67 -5.63 7.59
N TYR A 66 7.52 -6.01 6.64
CA TYR A 66 7.16 -6.06 5.23
C TYR A 66 6.13 -7.14 4.93
N ARG A 67 6.30 -8.33 5.50
CA ARG A 67 5.33 -9.41 5.39
C ARG A 67 3.98 -9.02 5.98
N ALA A 68 3.97 -8.40 7.16
CA ALA A 68 2.75 -7.88 7.77
C ALA A 68 2.06 -6.82 6.90
N ALA A 69 2.84 -5.97 6.20
CA ALA A 69 2.29 -5.01 5.24
C ALA A 69 1.64 -5.70 4.02
N LEU A 70 2.28 -6.73 3.48
CA LEU A 70 1.70 -7.56 2.40
C LEU A 70 0.44 -8.31 2.85
N ASP A 71 0.43 -8.86 4.07
CA ASP A 71 -0.74 -9.54 4.63
C ASP A 71 -1.92 -8.56 4.80
N ASN A 72 -1.66 -7.33 5.29
CA ASN A 72 -2.68 -6.29 5.37
C ASN A 72 -3.22 -5.87 3.99
N LEU A 73 -2.33 -5.73 3.00
CA LEU A 73 -2.73 -5.48 1.61
C LEU A 73 -3.60 -6.63 1.07
N LYS A 74 -3.23 -7.89 1.35
CA LYS A 74 -3.99 -9.07 0.95
C LYS A 74 -5.42 -9.04 1.50
N GLU A 75 -5.57 -8.75 2.79
CA GLU A 75 -6.87 -8.69 3.45
C GLU A 75 -7.80 -7.69 2.77
N ILE A 76 -7.30 -6.50 2.43
CA ILE A 76 -8.08 -5.47 1.72
C ILE A 76 -8.47 -5.95 0.32
N ILE A 77 -7.54 -6.52 -0.44
CA ILE A 77 -7.84 -7.02 -1.80
C ILE A 77 -8.93 -8.09 -1.73
N LEU A 78 -8.77 -9.11 -0.87
CA LEU A 78 -9.74 -10.20 -0.73
C LEU A 78 -11.12 -9.69 -0.30
N LYS A 79 -11.17 -8.66 0.55
CA LYS A 79 -12.43 -8.06 1.02
C LYS A 79 -13.19 -7.36 -0.10
N TYR A 80 -12.49 -6.71 -1.03
CA TYR A 80 -13.10 -5.83 -2.02
C TYR A 80 -13.14 -6.39 -3.45
N GLN A 81 -12.39 -7.44 -3.77
CA GLN A 81 -12.22 -7.96 -5.13
C GLN A 81 -13.54 -8.35 -5.85
N ASP A 82 -14.55 -8.80 -5.11
CA ASP A 82 -15.83 -9.23 -5.68
C ASP A 82 -16.79 -8.07 -5.93
N THR A 83 -16.55 -6.91 -5.30
CA THR A 83 -17.45 -5.75 -5.33
C THR A 83 -16.85 -4.54 -6.02
N HIS A 84 -15.52 -4.49 -6.14
CA HIS A 84 -14.78 -3.37 -6.68
C HIS A 84 -13.79 -3.81 -7.75
N SER A 85 -13.52 -2.93 -8.71
CA SER A 85 -12.28 -3.02 -9.48
C SER A 85 -11.12 -2.60 -8.58
N ILE A 86 -10.12 -3.47 -8.42
CA ILE A 86 -8.97 -3.20 -7.55
C ILE A 86 -7.88 -2.46 -8.33
N MET A 87 -7.42 -1.33 -7.79
CA MET A 87 -6.26 -0.61 -8.28
C MET A 87 -5.27 -0.43 -7.13
N ILE A 88 -4.02 -0.83 -7.32
CA ILE A 88 -2.98 -0.71 -6.31
C ILE A 88 -1.89 0.21 -6.83
N ALA A 89 -1.47 1.16 -6.02
CA ALA A 89 -0.43 2.13 -6.36
C ALA A 89 0.42 2.45 -5.14
N GLY A 90 1.60 3.02 -5.38
CA GLY A 90 2.51 3.45 -4.32
C GLY A 90 3.85 2.74 -4.37
N ASP A 91 4.59 2.84 -3.28
CA ASP A 91 5.97 2.36 -3.19
C ASP A 91 6.04 1.08 -2.35
N PHE A 92 6.27 -0.03 -3.04
CA PHE A 92 6.46 -1.33 -2.43
C PHE A 92 7.86 -1.51 -1.84
N ASN A 93 8.83 -0.61 -2.04
CA ASN A 93 10.22 -0.79 -1.59
C ASN A 93 10.85 -2.14 -1.98
N ALA A 94 10.36 -2.75 -3.05
CA ALA A 94 10.81 -4.02 -3.60
C ALA A 94 10.68 -4.01 -5.13
N SER A 95 11.36 -4.96 -5.78
CA SER A 95 11.47 -5.07 -7.22
C SER A 95 10.94 -6.42 -7.71
N PHE A 96 10.31 -6.42 -8.88
CA PHE A 96 10.01 -7.65 -9.61
C PHE A 96 11.24 -8.23 -10.30
N ILE A 97 12.27 -7.41 -10.52
CA ILE A 97 13.50 -7.86 -11.15
C ILE A 97 14.37 -8.51 -10.08
N ILE A 98 14.60 -9.81 -10.24
CA ILE A 98 15.44 -10.61 -9.35
C ILE A 98 16.91 -10.31 -9.66
N HIS A 99 17.37 -9.09 -9.37
CA HIS A 99 18.76 -8.72 -9.61
C HIS A 99 19.70 -9.29 -8.53
N TYR A 100 19.18 -9.58 -7.35
CA TYR A 100 19.87 -10.24 -6.23
C TYR A 100 18.84 -11.02 -5.39
N LYS A 101 19.28 -12.01 -4.60
CA LYS A 101 18.43 -12.78 -3.65
C LYS A 101 17.98 -11.91 -2.47
N ASP A 102 17.30 -10.80 -2.74
CA ASP A 102 16.73 -9.96 -1.71
C ASP A 102 15.42 -10.61 -1.21
N PRO A 103 15.29 -10.88 0.11
CA PRO A 103 14.11 -11.53 0.64
C PRO A 103 12.82 -10.71 0.45
N GLN A 104 12.91 -9.39 0.40
CA GLN A 104 11.77 -8.50 0.20
C GLN A 104 11.23 -8.60 -1.24
N ASP A 105 12.14 -8.68 -2.21
CA ASP A 105 11.80 -8.93 -3.61
C ASP A 105 11.14 -10.31 -3.77
N GLU A 106 11.67 -11.34 -3.10
CA GLU A 106 11.06 -12.69 -3.10
C GLU A 106 9.66 -12.68 -2.48
N LEU A 107 9.46 -11.99 -1.35
CA LEU A 107 8.15 -11.85 -0.71
C LEU A 107 7.13 -11.17 -1.65
N LEU A 108 7.51 -10.07 -2.33
CA LEU A 108 6.64 -9.39 -3.28
C LEU A 108 6.29 -10.29 -4.48
N ASN A 109 7.29 -10.96 -5.06
CA ASN A 109 7.06 -11.85 -6.20
C ASN A 109 6.15 -13.03 -5.81
N ASN A 110 6.34 -13.60 -4.63
CA ASN A 110 5.48 -14.68 -4.11
C ASN A 110 4.08 -14.18 -3.78
N PHE A 111 3.93 -12.95 -3.29
CA PHE A 111 2.63 -12.33 -3.08
C PHE A 111 1.86 -12.23 -4.40
N VAL A 112 2.45 -11.62 -5.43
CA VAL A 112 1.76 -11.44 -6.73
C VAL A 112 1.38 -12.78 -7.36
N LYS A 113 2.28 -13.77 -7.38
CA LYS A 113 2.01 -15.11 -7.93
C LYS A 113 0.88 -15.88 -7.23
N ARG A 114 0.56 -15.53 -5.99
CA ARG A 114 -0.51 -16.19 -5.20
C ARG A 114 -1.84 -15.44 -5.27
N MET A 115 -1.88 -14.32 -5.98
CA MET A 115 -3.07 -13.49 -6.19
C MET A 115 -3.72 -13.74 -7.56
N ASP A 116 -3.01 -14.40 -8.48
CA ASP A 116 -3.57 -15.03 -9.70
C ASP A 116 -4.24 -16.37 -9.37
#